data_AF-A0A9P4N9M7-F1
#
_entry.id   AF-A0A9P4N9M7-F1
#
_cell.length_a   1.000
_cell.length_b   1.000
_cell.length_c   1.000
_cell.angle_alpha   90.00
_cell.angle_beta   90.00
_cell.angle_gamma   90.00
#
_symmetry.space_group_name_H-M   'P 1'
#
loop_
_entity.id
_entity.type
_entity.pdbx_description
1 polymer ?
#
loop_
_entity_poly.entity_id
_entity_poly.type
_entity_poly.pdbx_seq_one_letter_code
_entity_poly.pdbx_strand_id
1 'polypeptide(L)'
;FTFTSMHAVHATPDQVVNGTEPTGGLAGASGTFHFGINSHANMICYNITLHNFQGDFESPANTATHIHEAARGASGPPRIAFPNPLPITEGSPISQSVGCLTGPFVTGVVMEGKDTGEGFHVSALEQNPAAFMADTHSSLALPGAVRGQLA
;
A
#
# COMPACT_ATOMS: atom_id res chain seq x y z
N PHE A 1 8.30 22.86 0.61
CA PHE A 1 7.26 21.89 0.22
C PHE A 1 6.34 21.67 1.41
N THR A 2 5.03 21.52 1.18
CA THR A 2 4.00 21.46 2.25
C THR A 2 3.05 20.30 1.97
N PHE A 3 2.68 19.56 3.02
CA PHE A 3 1.64 18.55 2.95
C PHE A 3 0.27 19.16 3.27
N THR A 4 -0.75 18.78 2.50
CA THR A 4 -2.16 19.09 2.76
C THR A 4 -2.73 18.18 3.84
N SER A 5 -2.23 16.95 3.97
CA SER A 5 -2.55 16.02 5.05
C SER A 5 -1.44 14.98 5.26
N MET A 6 -1.50 14.27 6.38
CA MET A 6 -0.60 13.15 6.69
C MET A 6 -1.41 11.99 7.26
N HIS A 7 -1.04 10.77 6.89
CA HIS A 7 -1.64 9.53 7.41
C HIS A 7 -0.56 8.60 7.95
N ALA A 8 -0.88 7.92 9.05
CA ALA A 8 -0.07 6.84 9.61
C ALA A 8 -0.91 5.57 9.67
N VAL A 9 -0.45 4.54 8.98
CA VAL A 9 -1.16 3.26 8.88
C VAL A 9 -0.31 2.17 9.52
N HIS A 10 -0.91 1.46 10.47
CA HIS A 10 -0.34 0.26 11.07
C HIS A 10 -0.95 -0.97 10.39
N ALA A 11 -0.11 -1.69 9.66
CA ALA A 11 -0.50 -2.86 8.90
C ALA A 11 -0.07 -4.14 9.63
N THR A 12 -1.00 -5.07 9.77
CA THR A 12 -0.77 -6.33 10.47
C THR A 12 -1.35 -7.50 9.67
N PRO A 13 -0.88 -8.74 9.92
CA PRO A 13 -1.32 -9.92 9.18
C PRO A 13 -2.80 -10.25 9.40
N ASP A 14 -3.35 -9.99 10.59
CA ASP A 14 -4.73 -10.30 10.97
C ASP A 14 -5.77 -9.45 10.22
N GLN A 15 -5.36 -8.37 9.58
CA GLN A 15 -6.24 -7.50 8.79
C GLN A 15 -6.37 -7.94 7.32
N VAL A 16 -5.59 -8.93 6.87
CA VAL A 16 -5.55 -9.37 5.46
C VAL A 16 -6.79 -10.19 5.13
N VAL A 17 -7.40 -9.87 3.98
CA VAL A 17 -8.60 -10.52 3.44
C VAL A 17 -8.43 -10.79 1.94
N ASN A 18 -9.14 -11.79 1.44
CA ASN A 18 -9.36 -12.03 0.02
C ASN A 18 -10.85 -11.85 -0.31
N GLY A 19 -11.19 -10.79 -1.03
CA GLY A 19 -12.58 -10.36 -1.17
C GLY A 19 -13.10 -9.84 0.16
N THR A 20 -13.87 -10.66 0.89
CA THR A 20 -14.31 -10.36 2.26
C THR A 20 -13.92 -11.46 3.25
N GLU A 21 -13.24 -12.50 2.78
CA GLU A 21 -12.83 -13.63 3.60
C GLU A 21 -11.49 -13.33 4.29
N PRO A 22 -11.39 -13.39 5.62
CA PRO A 22 -10.13 -13.24 6.33
C PRO A 22 -9.20 -14.42 6.03
N THR A 23 -8.04 -14.15 5.43
CA THR A 23 -7.04 -15.17 5.13
C THR A 23 -5.88 -15.15 6.13
N GLY A 24 -5.68 -14.01 6.80
CA GLY A 24 -4.42 -13.71 7.46
C GLY A 24 -3.31 -13.40 6.46
N GLY A 25 -2.25 -12.78 6.96
CA GLY A 25 -1.01 -12.52 6.23
C GLY A 25 0.16 -13.32 6.79
N LEU A 26 1.38 -12.80 6.64
CA LEU A 26 2.58 -13.47 7.15
C LEU A 26 2.71 -13.32 8.66
N ALA A 27 2.63 -14.44 9.39
CA ALA A 27 2.75 -14.46 10.84
C ALA A 27 4.06 -13.77 11.31
N GLY A 28 3.93 -12.86 12.28
CA GLY A 28 5.05 -12.09 12.83
C GLY A 28 5.51 -10.89 11.98
N ALA A 29 4.96 -10.70 10.78
CA ALA A 29 5.21 -9.51 9.98
C ALA A 29 4.40 -8.31 10.48
N SER A 30 4.89 -7.10 10.22
CA SER A 30 4.13 -5.86 10.43
C SER A 30 4.63 -4.77 9.48
N GLY A 31 3.80 -3.76 9.26
CA GLY A 31 4.17 -2.60 8.45
C GLY A 31 3.73 -1.28 9.10
N THR A 32 4.55 -0.25 8.93
CA THR A 32 4.19 1.14 9.23
C THR A 32 4.30 1.94 7.94
N PHE A 33 3.20 2.55 7.52
CA PHE A 33 3.12 3.36 6.31
C PHE A 33 2.81 4.79 6.72
N HIS A 34 3.77 5.68 6.56
CA HIS A 34 3.57 7.10 6.75
C HIS A 34 3.43 7.76 5.38
N PHE A 35 2.31 8.43 5.15
CA PHE A 35 2.03 9.16 3.93
C PHE A 35 1.90 10.64 4.22
N GLY A 36 2.53 11.47 3.40
CA GLY A 36 2.29 12.90 3.33
C GLY A 36 1.68 13.25 1.98
N ILE A 37 0.48 13.81 1.97
CA ILE A 37 -0.27 14.13 0.77
C ILE A 37 -0.06 15.61 0.43
N ASN A 38 0.09 15.93 -0.85
CA ASN A 38 -0.08 17.28 -1.39
C ASN A 38 -1.10 17.21 -2.53
N SER A 39 -2.36 17.45 -2.20
CA SER A 39 -3.46 17.33 -3.17
C SER A 39 -3.42 18.40 -4.25
N HIS A 40 -2.83 19.57 -4.00
CA HIS A 40 -2.63 20.58 -5.05
C HIS A 40 -1.67 20.12 -6.15
N ALA A 41 -0.65 19.33 -5.78
CA ALA A 41 0.35 18.81 -6.70
C ALA A 41 0.03 17.38 -7.22
N ASN A 42 -1.09 16.78 -6.80
CA ASN A 42 -1.37 15.35 -6.96
C ASN A 42 -0.19 14.45 -6.55
N MET A 43 0.43 14.77 -5.41
CA MET A 43 1.65 14.11 -4.93
C MET A 43 1.42 13.41 -3.60
N ILE A 44 2.08 12.27 -3.43
CA ILE A 44 2.17 11.53 -2.18
C ILE A 44 3.64 11.23 -1.88
N CYS A 45 4.13 11.70 -0.74
CA CYS A 45 5.39 11.24 -0.17
C CYS A 45 5.12 10.11 0.82
N TYR A 46 6.03 9.15 0.89
CA TYR A 46 5.86 7.95 1.69
C TYR A 46 7.15 7.60 2.44
N ASN A 47 6.97 7.04 3.64
CA ASN A 47 7.99 6.33 4.38
C ASN A 47 7.34 5.03 4.88
N ILE A 48 7.67 3.93 4.21
CA ILE A 48 7.10 2.61 4.43
C ILE A 48 8.19 1.76 5.05
N THR A 49 7.90 1.18 6.21
CA THR A 49 8.79 0.27 6.92
C THR A 49 8.08 -1.04 7.14
N LEU A 50 8.70 -2.16 6.77
CA LEU A 50 8.21 -3.50 7.06
C LEU A 50 9.15 -4.18 8.04
N HIS A 51 8.58 -5.00 8.93
CA HIS A 51 9.29 -5.85 9.86
C HIS A 51 8.95 -7.31 9.59
N ASN A 52 9.95 -8.18 9.61
CA ASN A 52 9.85 -9.63 9.42
C ASN A 52 9.10 -10.04 8.14
N PHE A 53 9.23 -9.26 7.07
CA PHE A 53 8.76 -9.67 5.75
C PHE A 53 9.55 -10.91 5.28
N GLN A 54 8.85 -11.87 4.68
CA GLN A 54 9.44 -13.13 4.20
C GLN A 54 8.97 -13.40 2.78
N GLY A 55 9.72 -14.24 2.06
CA GLY A 55 9.48 -14.52 0.65
C GLY A 55 9.91 -13.37 -0.25
N ASP A 56 9.39 -13.39 -1.48
CA ASP A 56 9.69 -12.39 -2.50
C ASP A 56 8.52 -11.40 -2.60
N PHE A 57 8.82 -10.16 -2.98
CA PHE A 57 7.78 -9.20 -3.33
C PHE A 57 7.08 -9.65 -4.62
N GLU A 58 5.82 -10.07 -4.49
CA GLU A 58 5.05 -10.60 -5.62
C GLU A 58 3.61 -10.09 -5.55
N SER A 59 3.12 -9.55 -6.67
CA SER A 59 1.71 -9.20 -6.85
C SER A 59 1.36 -9.14 -8.34
N PRO A 60 0.07 -9.08 -8.71
CA PRO A 60 -0.35 -8.82 -10.09
C PRO A 60 -0.04 -7.41 -10.61
N ALA A 61 0.29 -6.47 -9.73
CA ALA A 61 0.66 -5.09 -10.06
C ALA A 61 2.17 -4.96 -10.36
N ASN A 62 2.60 -3.76 -10.79
CA ASN A 62 4.00 -3.46 -11.11
C ASN A 62 4.97 -3.64 -9.92
N THR A 63 4.47 -3.46 -8.70
CA THR A 63 5.18 -3.73 -7.45
C THR A 63 4.24 -4.46 -6.50
N ALA A 64 4.66 -4.74 -5.27
CA ALA A 64 3.88 -5.49 -4.30
C ALA A 64 3.43 -4.64 -3.11
N THR A 65 3.58 -3.31 -3.17
CA THR A 65 3.27 -2.41 -2.05
C THR A 65 2.31 -1.33 -2.54
N HIS A 66 1.13 -1.21 -1.94
CA HIS A 66 0.06 -0.40 -2.54
C HIS A 66 -0.70 0.47 -1.55
N ILE A 67 -1.47 1.41 -2.12
CA ILE A 67 -2.74 1.86 -1.57
C ILE A 67 -3.85 1.28 -2.46
N HIS A 68 -4.84 0.64 -1.85
CA HIS A 68 -6.07 0.18 -2.49
C HIS A 68 -7.25 1.08 -2.11
N GLU A 69 -8.20 1.23 -3.04
CA GLU A 69 -9.53 1.79 -2.73
C GLU A 69 -10.43 0.64 -2.25
N ALA A 70 -10.49 0.46 -0.93
CA ALA A 70 -11.30 -0.56 -0.29
C ALA A 70 -11.69 -0.17 1.13
N ALA A 71 -12.95 -0.43 1.48
CA ALA A 71 -13.41 -0.34 2.87
C ALA A 71 -12.73 -1.39 3.76
N ARG A 72 -12.76 -1.16 5.08
CA ARG A 72 -12.26 -2.11 6.07
C ARG A 72 -12.91 -3.49 5.90
N GLY A 73 -12.09 -4.54 5.83
CA GLY A 73 -12.55 -5.92 5.67
C GLY A 73 -12.95 -6.31 4.25
N ALA A 74 -12.77 -5.44 3.26
CA ALA A 74 -13.03 -5.74 1.85
C ALA A 74 -11.77 -5.53 0.99
N SER A 75 -11.62 -6.28 -0.10
CA SER A 75 -10.64 -6.03 -1.16
C SER A 75 -11.17 -5.00 -2.15
N GLY A 76 -10.26 -4.33 -2.85
CA GLY A 76 -10.55 -3.39 -3.92
C GLY A 76 -9.34 -3.22 -4.83
N PRO A 77 -9.43 -2.43 -5.90
CA PRO A 77 -8.32 -2.24 -6.84
C PRO A 77 -7.18 -1.42 -6.22
N PRO A 78 -5.91 -1.69 -6.58
CA PRO A 78 -4.81 -0.80 -6.24
C PRO A 78 -4.98 0.53 -6.98
N ARG A 79 -4.69 1.64 -6.31
CA ARG A 79 -4.72 3.00 -6.88
C ARG A 79 -3.34 3.62 -6.99
N ILE A 80 -2.43 3.24 -6.10
CA ILE A 80 -1.02 3.66 -6.12
C ILE A 80 -0.15 2.43 -5.89
N ALA A 81 0.85 2.23 -6.73
CA ALA A 81 1.90 1.23 -6.55
C ALA A 81 3.21 1.93 -6.14
N PHE A 82 3.77 1.53 -5.00
CA PHE A 82 5.02 2.09 -4.47
C PHE A 82 6.20 1.17 -4.76
N PRO A 83 7.43 1.70 -4.90
CA PRO A 83 8.63 0.88 -4.88
C PRO A 83 8.65 -0.03 -3.64
N ASN A 84 8.97 -1.31 -3.84
CA ASN A 84 9.03 -2.27 -2.75
C ASN A 84 10.13 -1.90 -1.74
N PRO A 85 9.86 -2.03 -0.42
CA PRO A 85 10.88 -1.83 0.60
C PRO A 85 12.10 -2.73 0.40
N LEU A 86 13.29 -2.16 0.55
CA LEU A 86 14.55 -2.91 0.49
C LEU A 86 15.11 -3.08 1.91
N PRO A 87 15.78 -4.20 2.23
CA PRO A 87 16.45 -4.37 3.52
C PRO A 87 17.38 -3.18 3.80
N ILE A 88 17.31 -2.59 5.00
CA ILE A 88 18.16 -1.45 5.36
C ILE A 88 19.66 -1.84 5.38
N THR A 89 19.92 -3.10 5.68
CA THR A 89 21.21 -3.79 5.55
C THR A 89 20.93 -5.24 5.16
N GLU A 90 21.92 -5.92 4.56
CA GLU A 90 21.81 -7.34 4.24
C GLU A 90 21.43 -8.16 5.49
N GLY A 91 20.45 -9.06 5.36
CA GLY A 91 19.93 -9.88 6.46
C GLY A 91 19.07 -9.15 7.50
N SER A 92 18.81 -7.85 7.33
CA SER A 92 17.95 -7.09 8.24
C SER A 92 16.51 -7.62 8.21
N PRO A 93 15.85 -7.83 9.37
CA PRO A 93 14.41 -8.09 9.40
C PRO A 93 13.58 -6.84 9.09
N ILE A 94 14.24 -5.68 8.93
CA ILE A 94 13.63 -4.39 8.62
C ILE A 94 13.96 -4.02 7.17
N SER A 95 12.93 -3.74 6.39
CA SER A 95 13.05 -3.16 5.06
C SER A 95 12.31 -1.83 4.97
N GLN A 96 12.81 -0.92 4.14
CA GLN A 96 12.28 0.43 4.01
C GLN A 96 12.16 0.88 2.55
N SER A 97 11.11 1.66 2.27
CA SER A 97 10.93 2.41 1.03
C SER A 97 10.57 3.86 1.37
N VAL A 98 11.32 4.82 0.85
CA VAL A 98 11.10 6.26 1.09
C VAL A 98 11.16 7.00 -0.24
N GLY A 99 10.21 7.90 -0.47
CA GLY A 99 10.19 8.71 -1.69
C GLY A 99 8.93 9.55 -1.82
N CYS A 100 8.74 10.12 -3.00
CA CYS A 100 7.49 10.77 -3.38
C CYS A 100 7.09 10.36 -4.80
N LEU A 101 5.80 10.17 -5.03
CA LEU A 101 5.20 9.93 -6.33
C LEU A 101 4.26 11.08 -6.66
N THR A 102 4.26 11.51 -7.91
CA THR A 102 3.31 12.49 -8.45
C THR A 102 2.50 11.82 -9.54
N GLY A 103 1.18 12.03 -9.53
CA GLY A 103 0.31 11.50 -10.57
C GLY A 103 0.66 12.05 -11.98
N PRO A 104 0.19 11.41 -13.06
CA PRO A 104 -0.73 10.26 -13.07
C PRO A 104 -0.09 8.98 -12.50
N PHE A 105 -0.87 8.20 -11.76
CA PHE A 105 -0.43 6.94 -11.17
C PHE A 105 -0.68 5.78 -12.13
N VAL A 106 0.19 4.78 -12.07
CA VAL A 106 0.09 3.55 -12.87
C VAL A 106 0.37 2.37 -11.96
N THR A 107 -0.53 1.40 -11.97
CA THR A 107 -0.45 0.22 -11.11
C THR A 107 -0.05 -1.03 -11.87
N GLY A 108 -0.28 -1.09 -13.18
CA GLY A 108 -0.08 -2.28 -14.02
C GLY A 108 -1.28 -3.23 -14.02
N VAL A 109 -2.25 -3.02 -13.12
CA VAL A 109 -3.48 -3.82 -13.07
C VAL A 109 -4.53 -3.16 -13.95
N VAL A 110 -5.07 -3.91 -14.92
CA VAL A 110 -6.10 -3.44 -15.84
C VAL A 110 -7.45 -4.03 -15.45
N MET A 111 -8.43 -3.17 -15.18
CA MET A 111 -9.83 -3.53 -14.95
C MET A 111 -10.72 -2.76 -15.93
N GLU A 112 -11.70 -3.43 -16.52
CA GLU A 112 -12.64 -2.82 -17.48
C GLU A 112 -11.93 -2.04 -18.62
N GLY A 113 -10.74 -2.49 -19.01
CA GLY A 113 -9.95 -1.90 -20.10
C GLY A 113 -9.08 -0.69 -19.71
N LYS A 114 -8.94 -0.36 -18.43
CA LYS A 114 -8.11 0.76 -17.94
C LYS A 114 -7.21 0.35 -16.77
N ASP A 115 -6.06 1.01 -16.64
CA ASP A 115 -5.21 0.84 -15.45
C ASP A 115 -5.97 1.31 -14.20
N THR A 116 -5.88 0.58 -13.10
CA THR A 116 -6.60 0.92 -11.88
C THR A 116 -6.09 2.20 -11.19
N GLY A 117 -4.90 2.67 -11.52
CA GLY A 117 -4.39 4.00 -11.13
C GLY A 117 -4.81 5.14 -12.08
N GLU A 118 -5.34 4.83 -13.27
CA GLU A 118 -5.73 5.85 -14.24
C GLU A 118 -6.79 6.79 -13.66
N GLY A 119 -6.53 8.09 -13.71
CA GLY A 119 -7.43 9.12 -13.20
C GLY A 119 -7.51 9.22 -11.68
N PHE A 120 -6.78 8.39 -10.93
CA PHE A 120 -6.72 8.51 -9.48
C PHE A 120 -6.02 9.82 -9.06
N HIS A 121 -6.62 10.50 -8.09
CA HIS A 121 -6.09 11.74 -7.53
C HIS A 121 -6.02 11.64 -6.01
N VAL A 122 -4.89 12.03 -5.43
CA VAL A 122 -4.61 11.83 -3.99
C VAL A 122 -5.57 12.58 -3.06
N SER A 123 -6.30 13.59 -3.57
CA SER A 123 -7.36 14.26 -2.80
C SER A 123 -8.47 13.30 -2.34
N ALA A 124 -8.65 12.16 -3.02
CA ALA A 124 -9.61 11.14 -2.58
C ALA A 124 -9.24 10.54 -1.21
N LEU A 125 -7.94 10.42 -0.91
CA LEU A 125 -7.44 9.97 0.39
C LEU A 125 -7.82 10.94 1.52
N GLU A 126 -7.85 12.24 1.21
CA GLU A 126 -8.21 13.28 2.17
C GLU A 126 -9.73 13.37 2.37
N GLN A 127 -10.50 13.12 1.32
CA GLN A 127 -11.97 13.19 1.35
C GLN A 127 -12.58 12.02 2.12
N ASN A 128 -12.01 10.82 2.00
CA ASN A 128 -12.51 9.65 2.71
C ASN A 128 -11.39 8.63 2.96
N PRO A 129 -10.48 8.86 3.93
CA PRO A 129 -9.36 7.96 4.20
C PRO A 129 -9.82 6.55 4.56
N ALA A 130 -10.96 6.42 5.25
CA ALA A 130 -11.54 5.12 5.62
C ALA A 130 -11.98 4.25 4.42
N ALA A 131 -12.04 4.80 3.20
CA ALA A 131 -12.25 4.04 1.97
C ALA A 131 -10.95 3.50 1.35
N PHE A 132 -9.81 3.66 2.01
CA PHE A 132 -8.50 3.23 1.50
C PHE A 132 -7.72 2.41 2.51
N MET A 133 -6.95 1.46 2.01
CA MET A 133 -6.05 0.64 2.80
C MET A 133 -4.66 0.59 2.16
N ALA A 134 -3.64 0.37 2.97
CA ALA A 134 -2.28 0.13 2.52
C ALA A 134 -1.86 -1.29 2.88
N ASP A 135 -1.10 -1.92 1.98
CA ASP A 135 -0.66 -3.29 2.13
C ASP A 135 0.70 -3.55 1.48
N THR A 136 1.20 -4.75 1.73
CA THR A 136 2.31 -5.31 0.98
C THR A 136 2.04 -6.79 0.75
N HIS A 137 2.28 -7.29 -0.46
CA HIS A 137 2.12 -8.68 -0.85
C HIS A 137 3.46 -9.44 -0.85
N SER A 138 3.38 -10.75 -0.66
CA SER A 138 4.52 -11.66 -0.69
C SER A 138 4.17 -12.89 -1.51
N SER A 139 5.17 -13.54 -2.11
CA SER A 139 5.04 -14.85 -2.75
C SER A 139 4.49 -15.94 -1.80
N LEU A 140 4.66 -15.75 -0.49
CA LEU A 140 4.13 -16.64 0.55
C LEU A 140 2.72 -16.25 1.04
N ALA A 141 2.24 -15.07 0.66
CA ALA A 141 0.94 -14.53 1.03
C ALA A 141 0.44 -13.55 -0.04
N LEU A 142 0.00 -14.10 -1.18
CA LEU A 142 -0.46 -13.32 -2.33
C LEU A 142 -1.64 -12.38 -2.03
N PRO A 143 -2.63 -12.71 -1.16
CA PRO A 143 -3.65 -11.74 -0.74
C PRO A 143 -3.11 -10.55 0.05
N GLY A 144 -1.89 -10.67 0.60
CA GLY A 144 -1.22 -9.66 1.40
C GLY A 144 -0.37 -10.30 2.51
N ALA A 145 0.86 -9.84 2.69
CA ALA A 145 1.67 -10.14 3.86
C ALA A 145 1.20 -9.35 5.09
N VAL A 146 0.84 -8.08 4.89
CA VAL A 146 0.29 -7.17 5.92
C VAL A 146 -0.73 -6.23 5.28
N ARG A 147 -1.73 -5.81 6.05
CA ARG A 147 -2.73 -4.81 5.63
C ARG A 147 -3.07 -3.86 6.78
N GLY A 148 -3.31 -2.59 6.47
CA GLY A 148 -3.84 -1.61 7.41
C GLY A 148 -4.76 -0.60 6.73
N GLN A 149 -5.83 -0.19 7.42
CA GLN A 149 -6.76 0.83 6.90
C GLN A 149 -6.22 2.24 7.16
N LEU A 150 -6.41 3.17 6.22
CA LEU A 150 -6.22 4.59 6.46
C LEU A 150 -7.35 5.13 7.37
N ALA A 151 -7.01 6.15 8.16
CA ALA A 151 -7.93 6.84 9.08
C ALA A 151 -7.69 8.35 9.03
#